data_AF-A0AAQ3MS07-F1
#
_entry.id   AF-A0AAQ3MS07-F1
#
_cell.length_a   1.000
_cell.length_b   1.000
_cell.length_c   1.000
_cell.angle_alpha   90.00
_cell.angle_beta   90.00
_cell.angle_gamma   90.00
#
_symmetry.space_group_name_H-M   'P 1'
#
loop_
_entity.id
_entity.type
_entity.pdbx_description
1 polymer ?
#
loop_
_entity_poly.entity_id
_entity_poly.type
_entity_poly.pdbx_seq_one_letter_code
_entity_poly.pdbx_strand_id
1 'polypeptide(L)'
;MPWGEIENCKTSIFDYHRSCMECSFHLCLICCRELRSGQLVGGADPITLEFPFRGRDYLHGGNVDKTVNQTKSNDAAKPIIREWSRAGWHAESNSSIPCPKECNHGFLELRSVLGQHFITDLLCKANGLAQTLKHETPDKFCLCSRPDRSANYGMRKAASRADSSDNYLYCPKAVQLQDKDLGHFQWHWEKGEPVIVSHVIDCTSGLSWEPLVMWRALRQMTNTKREQHLDVKAIDCLDFCEVCLTLFTE
;
A
#
# COMPACT_ATOMS: atom_id res chain seq x y z
N MET A 1 -1.09 3.43 -18.64
CA MET A 1 0.37 3.23 -18.81
C MET A 1 0.68 1.85 -18.26
N PRO A 2 1.24 0.91 -19.04
CA PRO A 2 1.57 -0.39 -18.49
C PRO A 2 2.90 -0.25 -17.73
N TRP A 3 2.81 -0.29 -16.40
CA TRP A 3 3.99 -0.45 -15.55
C TRP A 3 4.56 -1.84 -15.87
N GLY A 4 5.71 -1.91 -16.53
CA GLY A 4 6.40 -3.18 -16.73
C GLY A 4 6.85 -3.75 -15.37
N GLU A 5 6.88 -5.06 -15.25
CA GLU A 5 7.41 -5.73 -14.05
C GLU A 5 8.91 -5.97 -14.20
N ILE A 6 9.68 -5.74 -13.13
CA ILE A 6 11.10 -6.10 -13.10
C ILE A 6 11.22 -7.62 -12.99
N GLU A 7 11.96 -8.21 -13.92
CA GLU A 7 12.00 -9.66 -14.06
C GLU A 7 12.73 -10.35 -12.92
N ASN A 8 13.70 -9.70 -12.26
CA ASN A 8 14.45 -10.33 -11.16
C ASN A 8 13.70 -10.31 -9.82
N CYS A 9 13.28 -9.13 -9.38
CA CYS A 9 12.72 -8.91 -8.04
C CYS A 9 11.18 -8.77 -8.03
N LYS A 10 10.52 -8.89 -9.20
CA LYS A 10 9.07 -8.73 -9.36
C LYS A 10 8.48 -7.45 -8.76
N THR A 11 9.32 -6.42 -8.58
CA THR A 11 8.87 -5.09 -8.17
C THR A 11 8.43 -4.31 -9.42
N SER A 12 7.54 -3.35 -9.23
CA SER A 12 7.16 -2.40 -10.29
C SER A 12 8.34 -1.54 -10.73
N ILE A 13 8.48 -1.27 -12.02
CA ILE A 13 9.45 -0.28 -12.54
C ILE A 13 9.02 1.11 -12.06
N PHE A 14 9.87 1.82 -11.32
CA PHE A 14 9.59 3.20 -10.89
C PHE A 14 10.00 4.20 -11.97
N ASP A 15 11.31 4.42 -12.13
CA ASP A 15 11.84 5.34 -13.14
C ASP A 15 13.06 4.75 -13.82
N TYR A 16 14.23 4.88 -13.19
CA TYR A 16 15.46 4.32 -13.72
C TYR A 16 15.49 2.80 -13.59
N HIS A 17 15.72 2.15 -14.72
CA HIS A 17 15.85 0.71 -14.82
C HIS A 17 16.73 0.36 -16.01
N ARG A 18 17.27 -0.85 -16.06
CA ARG A 18 17.97 -1.35 -17.24
C ARG A 18 17.08 -2.28 -18.04
N SER A 19 17.03 -2.12 -19.35
CA SER A 19 16.21 -2.99 -20.21
C SER A 19 16.91 -3.41 -21.49
N CYS A 20 16.58 -4.60 -21.99
CA CYS A 20 16.94 -5.01 -23.34
C CYS A 20 15.90 -4.48 -24.35
N MET A 21 16.36 -3.95 -25.48
CA MET A 21 15.49 -3.44 -26.54
C MET A 21 14.79 -4.56 -27.34
N GLU A 22 15.36 -5.77 -27.39
CA GLU A 22 14.82 -6.88 -28.17
C GLU A 22 13.90 -7.80 -27.37
N CYS A 23 14.32 -8.22 -26.17
CA CYS A 23 13.61 -9.26 -25.42
C CYS A 23 12.77 -8.74 -24.24
N SER A 24 12.61 -7.41 -24.15
CA SER A 24 11.85 -6.69 -23.12
C SER A 24 12.17 -7.15 -21.68
N PHE A 25 13.41 -7.57 -21.43
CA PHE A 25 13.86 -7.94 -20.09
C PHE A 25 14.17 -6.67 -19.32
N HIS A 26 13.59 -6.50 -18.13
CA HIS A 26 13.79 -5.33 -17.27
C HIS A 26 14.47 -5.73 -15.95
N LEU A 27 15.47 -4.94 -15.54
CA LEU A 27 16.25 -5.10 -14.32
C LEU A 27 16.27 -3.78 -13.55
N CYS A 28 15.97 -3.81 -12.25
CA CYS A 28 16.04 -2.60 -11.42
C CYS A 28 17.48 -2.26 -11.04
N LEU A 29 17.72 -1.02 -10.60
CA LEU A 29 19.06 -0.59 -10.19
C LEU A 29 19.63 -1.35 -8.98
N ILE A 30 18.76 -1.85 -8.09
CA ILE A 30 19.18 -2.68 -6.95
C ILE A 30 19.71 -4.02 -7.45
N CYS A 31 18.94 -4.72 -8.29
CA CYS A 31 19.40 -5.97 -8.91
C CYS A 31 20.62 -5.77 -9.81
N CYS A 32 20.76 -4.62 -10.47
CA CYS A 32 21.99 -4.26 -11.19
C CYS A 32 23.21 -4.19 -10.26
N ARG A 33 23.05 -3.61 -9.07
CA ARG A 33 24.11 -3.50 -8.06
C ARG A 33 24.48 -4.88 -7.53
N GLU A 34 23.47 -5.67 -7.15
CA GLU A 34 23.62 -7.04 -6.66
C GLU A 34 24.37 -7.92 -7.67
N LEU A 35 24.01 -7.84 -8.95
CA LEU A 35 24.69 -8.56 -10.04
C LEU A 35 26.17 -8.20 -10.12
N ARG A 36 26.49 -6.90 -10.06
CA ARG A 36 27.88 -6.42 -10.12
C ARG A 36 28.69 -6.82 -8.90
N SER A 37 28.06 -6.96 -7.74
CA SER A 37 28.71 -7.48 -6.53
C SER A 37 28.80 -9.02 -6.47
N GLY A 38 28.27 -9.74 -7.47
CA GLY A 38 28.18 -11.21 -7.42
C GLY A 38 27.21 -11.73 -6.35
N GLN A 39 26.33 -10.86 -5.85
CA GLN A 39 25.36 -11.12 -4.79
C GLN A 39 23.94 -11.04 -5.34
N LEU A 40 23.72 -11.47 -6.58
CA LEU A 40 22.39 -11.48 -7.17
C LEU A 40 21.52 -12.53 -6.49
N VAL A 41 20.93 -12.13 -5.37
CA VAL A 41 19.83 -12.82 -4.73
C VAL A 41 18.61 -12.36 -5.51
N GLY A 42 18.01 -13.23 -6.33
CA GLY A 42 16.73 -12.93 -6.99
C GLY A 42 15.82 -12.26 -5.97
N GLY A 43 15.36 -11.04 -6.29
CA GLY A 43 14.96 -10.09 -5.24
C GLY A 43 13.98 -10.70 -4.26
N ALA A 44 14.03 -10.21 -3.01
CA ALA A 44 13.33 -10.76 -1.86
C ALA A 44 12.02 -11.43 -2.25
N ASP A 45 11.89 -12.73 -1.94
CA ASP A 45 10.60 -13.40 -1.96
C ASP A 45 9.57 -12.43 -1.33
N PRO A 46 8.36 -12.31 -1.89
CA PRO A 46 7.36 -11.37 -1.40
C PRO A 46 7.35 -11.46 0.12
N ILE A 47 7.60 -10.32 0.80
CA ILE A 47 7.76 -10.29 2.26
C ILE A 47 6.61 -11.09 2.83
N THR A 48 6.93 -12.32 3.22
CA THR A 48 5.95 -13.20 3.81
C THR A 48 5.95 -12.68 5.22
N LEU A 49 4.95 -11.85 5.54
CA LEU A 49 4.70 -11.46 6.92
C LEU A 49 4.39 -12.76 7.65
N GLU A 50 5.43 -13.39 8.15
CA GLU A 50 5.29 -14.50 9.07
C GLU A 50 4.66 -13.90 10.31
N PHE A 51 3.54 -14.47 10.70
CA PHE A 51 2.87 -14.16 11.95
C PHE A 51 3.16 -15.27 12.96
N PRO A 52 4.39 -15.32 13.53
CA PRO A 52 4.76 -16.39 14.44
C PRO A 52 3.99 -16.26 15.75
N PHE A 53 3.28 -17.32 16.13
CA PHE A 53 2.61 -17.43 17.42
C PHE A 53 3.63 -17.38 18.56
N ARG A 54 3.66 -16.27 19.31
CA ARG A 54 4.59 -16.05 20.44
C ARG A 54 4.10 -16.63 21.78
N GLY A 55 2.99 -17.37 21.77
CA GLY A 55 2.40 -17.96 22.97
C GLY A 55 1.45 -17.02 23.72
N ARG A 56 0.60 -17.58 24.59
CA ARG A 56 -0.37 -16.82 25.39
C ARG A 56 0.26 -15.82 26.37
N ASP A 57 1.48 -16.09 26.83
CA ASP A 57 2.16 -15.21 27.78
C ASP A 57 2.58 -13.87 27.13
N TYR A 58 2.92 -13.89 25.83
CA TYR A 58 3.15 -12.67 25.05
C TYR A 58 1.90 -11.77 25.01
N LEU A 59 0.72 -12.38 24.91
CA LEU A 59 -0.58 -11.69 24.82
C LEU A 59 -0.88 -10.82 26.05
N HIS A 60 -0.29 -11.15 27.21
CA HIS A 60 -0.53 -10.48 28.48
C HIS A 60 0.69 -9.70 28.99
N GLY A 61 1.69 -9.45 28.13
CA GLY A 61 2.92 -8.74 28.51
C GLY A 61 3.82 -9.54 29.46
N GLY A 62 3.67 -10.86 29.51
CA GLY A 62 4.54 -11.76 30.26
C GLY A 62 5.94 -11.82 29.65
N ASN A 63 6.95 -12.06 30.48
CA ASN A 63 8.30 -12.35 30.01
C ASN A 63 8.30 -13.70 29.29
N VAL A 64 8.38 -13.66 27.97
CA VAL A 64 8.57 -14.87 27.17
C VAL A 64 10.04 -15.25 27.23
N ASP A 65 10.34 -16.41 27.83
CA ASP A 65 11.67 -17.01 27.72
C ASP A 65 11.95 -17.27 26.23
N LYS A 66 13.11 -16.79 25.74
CA LYS A 66 13.52 -16.85 24.33
C LYS A 66 13.82 -18.28 23.82
N THR A 67 13.30 -19.29 24.49
CA THR A 67 13.56 -20.71 24.25
C THR A 67 12.29 -21.43 23.79
N VAL A 68 11.39 -20.75 23.08
CA VAL A 68 10.51 -21.47 22.16
C VAL A 68 11.37 -21.78 20.95
N ASN A 69 11.65 -23.08 20.77
CA ASN A 69 12.34 -23.63 19.61
C ASN A 69 11.99 -22.80 18.39
N GLN A 70 12.98 -22.09 17.85
CA GLN A 70 12.96 -21.74 16.45
C GLN A 70 12.75 -23.07 15.74
N THR A 71 11.49 -23.40 15.43
CA THR A 71 11.20 -24.25 14.30
C THR A 71 11.99 -23.57 13.22
N LYS A 72 13.11 -24.21 12.84
CA LYS A 72 14.07 -23.70 11.89
C LYS A 72 13.25 -22.94 10.86
N SER A 73 13.62 -21.66 10.63
CA SER A 73 13.32 -21.02 9.35
C SER A 73 13.33 -22.14 8.34
N ASN A 74 12.24 -22.31 7.59
CA ASN A 74 12.32 -23.16 6.42
C ASN A 74 13.30 -22.47 5.47
N ASP A 75 14.60 -22.59 5.75
CA ASP A 75 15.74 -22.42 4.84
C ASP A 75 15.60 -23.42 3.67
N ALA A 76 14.56 -24.27 3.71
CA ALA A 76 14.09 -25.13 2.65
C ALA A 76 13.18 -24.42 1.63
N ALA A 77 12.75 -23.18 1.84
CA ALA A 77 12.35 -22.33 0.72
C ALA A 77 13.64 -22.02 -0.06
N LYS A 78 14.01 -22.96 -0.94
CA LYS A 78 15.09 -22.71 -1.91
C LYS A 78 14.72 -21.38 -2.55
N PRO A 79 15.60 -20.35 -2.49
CA PRO A 79 15.34 -19.14 -3.25
C PRO A 79 14.99 -19.58 -4.66
N ILE A 80 13.99 -18.95 -5.28
CA ILE A 80 13.69 -19.24 -6.68
C ILE A 80 14.91 -18.73 -7.47
N ILE A 81 15.93 -19.58 -7.57
CA ILE A 81 17.13 -19.31 -8.34
C ILE A 81 16.65 -19.34 -9.77
N ARG A 82 16.46 -18.14 -10.33
CA ARG A 82 16.04 -17.96 -11.71
C ARG A 82 17.05 -18.65 -12.61
N GLU A 83 16.57 -19.19 -13.72
CA GLU A 83 17.36 -20.00 -14.64
C GLU A 83 18.65 -19.29 -15.09
N TRP A 84 18.57 -17.98 -15.33
CA TRP A 84 19.71 -17.13 -15.66
C TRP A 84 20.66 -16.86 -14.48
N SER A 85 20.19 -16.88 -13.24
CA SER A 85 21.05 -16.86 -12.05
C SER A 85 21.83 -18.18 -11.88
N ARG A 86 21.31 -19.31 -12.38
CA ARG A 86 22.04 -20.60 -12.42
C ARG A 86 23.07 -20.68 -13.55
N ALA A 87 22.88 -19.92 -14.62
CA ALA A 87 23.75 -19.89 -15.79
C ALA A 87 25.06 -19.09 -15.58
N GLY A 88 25.36 -18.67 -14.35
CA GLY A 88 26.56 -17.88 -14.06
C GLY A 88 26.50 -16.47 -14.65
N TRP A 89 25.31 -15.88 -14.80
CA TRP A 89 25.16 -14.53 -15.33
C TRP A 89 25.85 -13.50 -14.42
N HIS A 90 26.78 -12.74 -14.98
CA HIS A 90 27.56 -11.72 -14.29
C HIS A 90 27.68 -10.47 -15.15
N ALA A 91 27.97 -9.35 -14.50
CA ALA A 91 28.34 -8.14 -15.22
C ALA A 91 29.75 -8.31 -15.82
N GLU A 92 29.95 -7.73 -17.00
CA GLU A 92 31.25 -7.67 -17.66
C GLU A 92 32.26 -6.80 -16.89
N SER A 93 33.54 -6.94 -17.20
CA SER A 93 34.63 -6.15 -16.60
C SER A 93 34.44 -4.63 -16.76
N ASN A 94 33.77 -4.20 -17.83
CA ASN A 94 33.41 -2.81 -18.09
C ASN A 94 32.08 -2.37 -17.41
N SER A 95 31.58 -3.16 -16.45
CA SER A 95 30.29 -2.96 -15.74
C SER A 95 29.03 -3.02 -16.62
N SER A 96 29.15 -3.46 -17.88
CA SER A 96 27.99 -3.74 -18.74
C SER A 96 27.27 -4.99 -18.24
N ILE A 97 25.95 -5.02 -18.39
CA ILE A 97 25.15 -6.17 -17.98
C ILE A 97 24.64 -6.85 -19.25
N PRO A 98 25.11 -8.07 -19.58
CA PRO A 98 24.69 -8.74 -20.80
C PRO A 98 23.21 -9.14 -20.72
N CYS A 99 22.55 -9.28 -21.86
CA CYS A 99 21.20 -9.81 -21.92
C CYS A 99 21.18 -11.25 -21.37
N PRO A 100 20.31 -11.59 -20.40
CA PRO A 100 20.27 -12.96 -19.86
C PRO A 100 19.52 -13.94 -20.78
N LYS A 101 18.73 -13.42 -21.73
CA LYS A 101 18.08 -14.19 -22.79
C LYS A 101 19.01 -14.22 -24.00
N GLU A 102 18.96 -15.28 -24.82
CA GLU A 102 19.62 -15.30 -26.12
C GLU A 102 19.02 -14.19 -27.00
N CYS A 103 19.71 -13.06 -27.11
CA CYS A 103 19.26 -11.88 -27.84
C CYS A 103 20.47 -11.18 -28.51
N ASN A 104 20.28 -10.62 -29.70
CA ASN A 104 21.35 -10.02 -30.51
C ASN A 104 21.81 -8.66 -29.97
N HIS A 105 20.98 -8.00 -29.15
CA HIS A 105 21.29 -6.69 -28.57
C HIS A 105 22.46 -6.70 -27.56
N GLY A 106 22.83 -7.88 -27.06
CA GLY A 106 24.03 -8.08 -26.22
C GLY A 106 23.94 -7.58 -24.79
N PHE A 107 23.39 -6.38 -24.52
CA PHE A 107 23.43 -5.72 -23.20
C PHE A 107 22.15 -4.97 -22.80
N LEU A 108 21.97 -4.78 -21.49
CA LEU A 108 20.89 -3.99 -20.90
C LEU A 108 21.27 -2.50 -20.80
N GLU A 109 20.46 -1.64 -21.42
CA GLU A 109 20.65 -0.18 -21.42
C GLU A 109 19.90 0.50 -20.28
N LEU A 110 20.47 1.56 -19.73
CA LEU A 110 19.79 2.38 -18.72
C LEU A 110 18.69 3.21 -19.39
N ARG A 111 17.46 3.05 -18.90
CA ARG A 111 16.27 3.79 -19.35
C ARG A 111 15.58 4.42 -18.15
N SER A 112 14.78 5.42 -18.45
CA SER A 112 13.96 6.19 -17.51
C SER A 112 12.52 6.11 -18.00
N VAL A 113 11.57 5.87 -17.10
CA VAL A 113 10.14 5.99 -17.41
C VAL A 113 9.76 7.47 -17.48
N LEU A 114 10.37 8.27 -16.60
CA LEU A 114 10.22 9.71 -16.56
C LEU A 114 11.16 10.31 -17.62
N GLY A 115 10.63 11.20 -18.47
CA GLY A 115 11.45 11.85 -19.49
C GLY A 115 12.58 12.71 -18.89
N GLN A 116 13.59 13.02 -19.68
CA GLN A 116 14.78 13.80 -19.26
C GLN A 116 14.44 15.13 -18.56
N HIS A 117 13.29 15.73 -18.89
CA HIS A 117 12.83 17.02 -18.38
C HIS A 117 11.68 16.90 -17.36
N PHE A 118 11.38 15.69 -16.86
CA PHE A 118 10.24 15.49 -15.96
C PHE A 118 10.31 16.36 -14.71
N ILE A 119 11.48 16.46 -14.06
CA ILE A 119 11.65 17.28 -12.85
C ILE A 119 11.47 18.76 -13.18
N THR A 120 12.05 19.24 -14.28
CA THR A 120 11.89 20.63 -14.70
C THR A 120 10.44 20.96 -15.07
N ASP A 121 9.75 20.06 -15.75
CA ASP A 121 8.34 20.22 -16.12
C ASP A 121 7.44 20.19 -14.88
N LEU A 122 7.72 19.29 -13.93
CA LEU A 122 7.03 19.20 -12.65
C LEU A 122 7.21 20.48 -11.83
N LEU A 123 8.44 21.00 -11.76
CA LEU A 123 8.75 22.27 -11.09
C LEU A 123 8.05 23.44 -11.76
N CYS A 124 8.07 23.53 -13.10
CA CYS A 124 7.36 24.57 -13.83
C CYS A 124 5.85 24.53 -13.56
N LYS A 125 5.24 23.34 -13.57
CA LYS A 125 3.82 23.17 -13.24
C LYS A 125 3.52 23.53 -11.79
N ALA A 126 4.32 23.05 -10.84
CA ALA A 126 4.15 23.35 -9.43
C ALA A 126 4.29 24.84 -9.14
N ASN A 127 5.28 25.51 -9.75
CA ASN A 127 5.46 26.95 -9.64
C ASN A 127 4.32 27.74 -10.29
N GLY A 128 3.81 27.27 -11.45
CA GLY A 128 2.62 27.85 -12.08
C GLY A 128 1.42 27.79 -11.15
N LEU A 129 1.13 26.62 -10.57
CA LEU A 129 0.05 26.44 -9.60
C LEU A 129 0.27 27.28 -8.34
N ALA A 130 1.48 27.30 -7.79
CA ALA A 130 1.81 28.09 -6.61
C ALA A 130 1.61 29.60 -6.86
N GLN A 131 1.83 30.08 -8.08
CA GLN A 131 1.54 31.48 -8.44
C GLN A 131 0.03 31.74 -8.57
N THR A 132 -0.74 30.79 -9.11
CA THR A 132 -2.21 30.89 -9.18
C THR A 132 -2.85 30.83 -7.79
N LEU A 133 -2.34 29.99 -6.90
CA LEU A 133 -2.82 29.79 -5.52
C LEU A 133 -2.42 30.90 -4.55
N LYS A 134 -1.54 31.84 -4.94
CA LYS A 134 -1.23 33.03 -4.12
C LYS A 134 -2.43 33.97 -3.92
N HIS A 135 -3.52 33.76 -4.65
CA HIS A 135 -4.76 34.50 -4.50
C HIS A 135 -5.81 33.64 -3.80
N GLU A 136 -5.74 33.64 -2.46
CA GLU A 136 -6.86 33.74 -1.51
C GLU A 136 -6.34 33.32 -0.13
N THR A 137 -5.63 34.25 0.53
CA THR A 137 -5.67 34.29 1.99
C THR A 137 -6.69 35.35 2.41
N PRO A 138 -7.96 35.01 2.52
CA PRO A 138 -8.63 35.43 3.71
C PRO A 138 -8.22 34.44 4.81
N ASP A 139 -7.79 34.94 5.95
CA ASP A 139 -7.94 34.27 7.24
C ASP A 139 -9.44 33.99 7.49
N LYS A 140 -10.06 33.17 6.61
CA LYS A 140 -11.37 32.58 6.80
C LYS A 140 -11.12 31.50 7.84
N PHE A 141 -11.19 31.90 9.10
CA PHE A 141 -11.39 30.96 10.19
C PHE A 141 -12.60 30.09 9.82
N CYS A 142 -12.40 28.78 9.80
CA CYS A 142 -13.54 27.87 9.73
C CYS A 142 -14.44 28.14 10.94
N LEU A 143 -15.75 28.32 10.72
CA LEU A 143 -16.70 28.54 11.83
C LEU A 143 -16.69 27.37 12.83
N CYS A 144 -16.21 26.21 12.41
CA CYS A 144 -15.99 25.02 13.24
C CYS A 144 -14.89 25.20 14.30
N SER A 145 -13.93 26.12 14.10
CA SER A 145 -12.82 26.36 15.03
C SER A 145 -13.24 27.14 16.29
N ARG A 146 -14.50 27.60 16.39
CA ARG A 146 -15.00 28.33 17.56
C ARG A 146 -15.66 27.36 18.56
N PRO A 147 -15.08 27.16 19.76
CA PRO A 147 -15.55 26.16 20.72
C PRO A 147 -16.97 26.43 21.26
N ASP A 148 -17.42 27.68 21.23
CA ASP A 148 -18.70 28.14 21.77
C ASP A 148 -19.94 27.69 20.95
N ARG A 149 -19.74 27.01 19.81
CA ARG A 149 -20.83 26.63 18.88
C ARG A 149 -20.78 25.18 18.38
N SER A 150 -20.09 24.30 19.10
CA SER A 150 -19.78 22.90 18.68
C SER A 150 -20.99 22.06 18.26
N ALA A 151 -22.18 22.31 18.81
CA ALA A 151 -23.38 21.52 18.51
C ALA A 151 -23.98 21.78 17.11
N ASN A 152 -23.74 22.95 16.50
CA ASN A 152 -24.50 23.39 15.30
C ASN A 152 -23.75 23.22 13.96
N TYR A 153 -22.46 22.92 13.97
CA TYR A 153 -21.63 22.85 12.75
C TYR A 153 -21.13 21.44 12.42
N GLY A 154 -21.81 20.41 12.95
CA GLY A 154 -21.41 19.03 12.74
C GLY A 154 -20.02 18.74 13.29
N MET A 155 -19.70 19.15 14.52
CA MET A 155 -18.46 18.72 15.20
C MET A 155 -18.69 17.40 15.94
N ARG A 156 -17.66 16.58 16.01
CA ARG A 156 -17.61 15.38 16.87
C ARG A 156 -16.43 15.49 17.82
N LYS A 157 -16.68 15.28 19.11
CA LYS A 157 -15.61 15.18 20.12
C LYS A 157 -14.80 13.91 19.85
N ALA A 158 -13.51 14.06 19.62
CA ALA A 158 -12.56 12.97 19.38
C ALA A 158 -11.62 12.73 20.57
N ALA A 159 -11.40 13.75 21.42
CA ALA A 159 -10.56 13.66 22.62
C ALA A 159 -11.09 14.55 23.76
N SER A 160 -10.52 14.40 24.96
CA SER A 160 -10.87 15.20 26.16
C SER A 160 -9.61 15.68 26.90
N ARG A 161 -8.76 16.46 26.23
CA ARG A 161 -7.51 17.03 26.80
C ARG A 161 -7.79 18.46 27.33
N ALA A 162 -7.32 18.79 28.53
CA ALA A 162 -7.68 20.05 29.20
C ALA A 162 -7.22 21.32 28.45
N ASP A 163 -6.04 21.29 27.82
CA ASP A 163 -5.40 22.47 27.22
C ASP A 163 -5.26 22.38 25.70
N SER A 164 -6.14 21.63 25.02
CA SER A 164 -6.07 21.43 23.57
C SER A 164 -7.33 21.88 22.83
N SER A 165 -7.13 22.61 21.74
CA SER A 165 -8.19 23.03 20.81
C SER A 165 -8.54 21.96 19.76
N ASP A 166 -7.80 20.85 19.71
CA ASP A 166 -7.96 19.75 18.73
C ASP A 166 -8.93 18.64 19.18
N ASN A 167 -9.62 18.83 20.31
CA ASN A 167 -10.51 17.81 20.87
C ASN A 167 -11.74 17.51 20.00
N TYR A 168 -11.99 18.32 18.96
CA TYR A 168 -13.16 18.23 18.09
C TYR A 168 -12.73 18.14 16.63
N LEU A 169 -13.36 17.21 15.90
CA LEU A 169 -13.17 17.03 14.47
C LEU A 169 -14.41 17.45 13.71
N TYR A 170 -14.21 17.96 12.49
CA TYR A 170 -15.31 18.17 11.57
C TYR A 170 -15.96 16.85 11.18
N CYS A 171 -17.26 16.79 11.38
CA CYS A 171 -18.07 15.59 11.28
C CYS A 171 -19.45 15.84 10.62
N PRO A 172 -19.51 16.17 9.32
CA PRO A 172 -20.78 16.37 8.63
C PRO A 172 -21.59 15.06 8.52
N LYS A 173 -22.88 15.17 8.21
CA LYS A 173 -23.75 14.02 7.87
C LYS A 173 -23.85 13.89 6.35
N ALA A 174 -23.65 12.68 5.82
CA ALA A 174 -23.70 12.42 4.38
C ALA A 174 -25.04 12.82 3.74
N VAL A 175 -26.14 12.57 4.43
CA VAL A 175 -27.51 12.89 3.99
C VAL A 175 -27.84 14.38 3.91
N GLN A 176 -26.98 15.25 4.46
CA GLN A 176 -27.23 16.69 4.59
C GLN A 176 -26.12 17.55 3.96
N LEU A 177 -25.27 16.97 3.12
CA LEU A 177 -24.17 17.69 2.49
C LEU A 177 -24.70 18.83 1.60
N GLN A 178 -24.18 20.03 1.84
CA GLN A 178 -24.42 21.25 1.09
C GLN A 178 -23.11 21.73 0.46
N ASP A 179 -23.17 22.64 -0.52
CA ASP A 179 -21.98 23.19 -1.19
C ASP A 179 -20.97 23.80 -0.21
N LYS A 180 -21.46 24.35 0.91
CA LYS A 180 -20.61 24.87 1.99
C LYS A 180 -19.75 23.78 2.64
N ASP A 181 -20.24 22.55 2.76
CA ASP A 181 -19.54 21.45 3.42
C ASP A 181 -18.29 21.02 2.63
N LEU A 182 -18.31 21.16 1.30
CA LEU A 182 -17.13 20.96 0.45
C LEU A 182 -16.02 21.98 0.79
N GLY A 183 -16.38 23.25 0.97
CA GLY A 183 -15.43 24.28 1.39
C GLY A 183 -14.85 24.02 2.78
N HIS A 184 -15.67 23.52 3.71
CA HIS A 184 -15.18 23.08 5.03
C HIS A 184 -14.22 21.89 4.92
N PHE A 185 -14.56 20.89 4.11
CA PHE A 185 -13.68 19.74 3.86
C PHE A 185 -12.33 20.18 3.28
N GLN A 186 -12.32 21.00 2.23
CA GLN A 186 -11.10 21.49 1.60
C GLN A 186 -10.21 22.25 2.59
N TRP A 187 -10.80 23.10 3.43
CA TRP A 187 -10.07 23.85 4.45
C TRP A 187 -9.38 22.93 5.46
N HIS A 188 -10.09 21.93 6.01
CA HIS A 188 -9.50 20.95 6.95
C HIS A 188 -8.44 20.09 6.24
N TRP A 189 -8.69 19.70 4.99
CA TRP A 189 -7.79 18.88 4.18
C TRP A 189 -6.46 19.58 3.87
N GLU A 190 -6.50 20.88 3.54
CA GLU A 190 -5.30 21.71 3.32
C GLU A 190 -4.40 21.81 4.57
N LYS A 191 -4.98 21.65 5.77
CA LYS A 191 -4.25 21.63 7.04
C LYS A 191 -3.79 20.24 7.47
N GLY A 192 -4.17 19.20 6.72
CA GLY A 192 -3.95 17.80 7.13
C GLY A 192 -4.81 17.38 8.34
N GLU A 193 -5.90 18.10 8.61
CA GLU A 193 -6.81 17.79 9.70
C GLU A 193 -7.80 16.68 9.28
N PRO A 194 -8.02 15.65 10.11
CA PRO A 194 -8.93 14.57 9.76
C PRO A 194 -10.40 15.02 9.82
N VAL A 195 -11.20 14.51 8.89
CA VAL A 195 -12.65 14.78 8.77
C VAL A 195 -13.42 13.46 8.80
N ILE A 196 -14.56 13.43 9.50
CA ILE A 196 -15.41 12.23 9.64
C ILE A 196 -16.76 12.47 8.97
N VAL A 197 -17.05 11.84 7.83
CA VAL A 197 -18.42 11.89 7.29
C VAL A 197 -19.27 10.80 7.94
N SER A 198 -20.31 11.20 8.67
CA SER A 198 -21.21 10.28 9.37
C SER A 198 -22.44 9.91 8.52
N HIS A 199 -23.12 8.81 8.88
CA HIS A 199 -24.38 8.39 8.23
C HIS A 199 -24.26 8.09 6.73
N VAL A 200 -23.09 7.62 6.26
CA VAL A 200 -22.86 7.29 4.84
C VAL A 200 -23.74 6.12 4.39
N ILE A 201 -24.06 5.20 5.30
CA ILE A 201 -24.92 4.04 5.00
C ILE A 201 -26.35 4.45 4.63
N ASP A 202 -26.84 5.58 5.16
CA ASP A 202 -28.17 6.09 4.84
C ASP A 202 -28.24 6.60 3.37
N CYS A 203 -27.09 6.88 2.77
CA CYS A 203 -26.96 7.25 1.36
C CYS A 203 -26.75 6.05 0.42
N THR A 204 -26.50 4.85 0.96
CA THR A 204 -26.34 3.65 0.12
C THR A 204 -27.71 3.03 -0.15
N SER A 205 -28.28 3.30 -1.32
CA SER A 205 -29.53 2.66 -1.76
C SER A 205 -29.25 1.28 -2.36
N GLY A 206 -29.99 0.27 -1.91
CA GLY A 206 -29.98 -1.07 -2.50
C GLY A 206 -28.77 -1.96 -2.16
N LEU A 207 -27.84 -1.49 -1.32
CA LEU A 207 -26.75 -2.31 -0.78
C LEU A 207 -26.99 -2.59 0.70
N SER A 208 -26.90 -3.86 1.11
CA SER A 208 -26.89 -4.25 2.52
C SER A 208 -25.50 -4.73 2.90
N TRP A 209 -24.96 -4.10 3.95
CA TRP A 209 -23.71 -4.48 4.60
C TRP A 209 -23.96 -5.38 5.81
N GLU A 210 -25.17 -5.95 5.94
CA GLU A 210 -25.44 -6.94 6.97
C GLU A 210 -24.55 -8.17 6.75
N PRO A 211 -23.94 -8.73 7.82
CA PRO A 211 -22.98 -9.82 7.70
C PRO A 211 -23.49 -11.01 6.87
N LEU A 212 -24.76 -11.40 7.02
CA LEU A 212 -25.35 -12.51 6.26
C LEU A 212 -25.55 -12.19 4.78
N VAL A 213 -25.83 -10.93 4.43
CA VAL A 213 -25.95 -10.50 3.02
C VAL A 213 -24.58 -10.49 2.36
N MET A 214 -23.58 -9.90 3.02
CA MET A 214 -22.18 -9.92 2.56
C MET A 214 -21.67 -11.35 2.41
N TRP A 215 -21.95 -12.22 3.38
CA TRP A 215 -21.57 -13.63 3.35
C TRP A 215 -22.18 -14.37 2.15
N ARG A 216 -23.47 -14.17 1.86
CA ARG A 216 -24.12 -14.76 0.68
C ARG A 216 -23.47 -14.27 -0.62
N ALA A 217 -23.17 -12.97 -0.74
CA ALA A 217 -22.54 -12.40 -1.93
C ALA A 217 -21.13 -12.98 -2.19
N LEU A 218 -20.30 -13.09 -1.13
CA LEU A 218 -18.96 -13.67 -1.23
C LEU A 218 -18.99 -15.15 -1.65
N ARG A 219 -19.98 -15.91 -1.17
CA ARG A 219 -20.21 -17.30 -1.60
C ARG A 219 -20.59 -17.39 -3.08
N GLN A 220 -21.41 -16.48 -3.58
CA GLN A 220 -21.84 -16.52 -4.99
C GLN A 220 -20.71 -16.21 -5.97
N MET A 221 -19.78 -15.32 -5.60
CA MET A 221 -18.62 -14.99 -6.45
C MET A 221 -17.61 -16.15 -6.57
N THR A 222 -17.46 -16.95 -5.52
CA THR A 222 -16.48 -18.04 -5.47
C THR A 222 -17.03 -19.36 -6.02
N ASN A 223 -18.35 -19.55 -6.03
CA ASN A 223 -19.00 -20.79 -6.47
C ASN A 223 -19.45 -20.75 -7.94
N THR A 224 -18.52 -20.63 -8.89
CA THR A 224 -18.82 -20.98 -10.29
C THR A 224 -18.86 -22.49 -10.52
N LYS A 225 -18.28 -23.32 -9.62
CA LYS A 225 -18.39 -24.79 -9.66
C LYS A 225 -18.35 -25.43 -8.26
N ARG A 226 -19.54 -25.80 -7.75
CA ARG A 226 -19.87 -26.69 -6.60
C ARG A 226 -19.70 -26.13 -5.18
N GLU A 227 -20.66 -26.52 -4.35
CA GLU A 227 -20.75 -26.35 -2.89
C GLU A 227 -19.50 -26.91 -2.18
N GLN A 228 -18.43 -26.12 -2.10
CA GLN A 228 -17.26 -26.46 -1.32
C GLN A 228 -17.17 -25.54 -0.11
N HIS A 229 -16.82 -26.12 1.03
CA HIS A 229 -16.41 -25.40 2.22
C HIS A 229 -15.34 -24.36 1.83
N LEU A 230 -15.61 -23.09 2.14
CA LEU A 230 -14.66 -22.01 1.88
C LEU A 230 -13.74 -21.92 3.09
N ASP A 231 -12.56 -22.53 2.97
CA ASP A 231 -11.47 -22.30 3.90
C ASP A 231 -10.84 -20.95 3.58
N VAL A 232 -11.02 -19.99 4.48
CA VAL A 232 -10.50 -18.63 4.35
C VAL A 232 -9.40 -18.42 5.37
N LYS A 233 -8.27 -17.88 4.91
CA LYS A 233 -7.18 -17.41 5.76
C LYS A 233 -7.60 -16.07 6.38
N ALA A 234 -7.63 -16.01 7.70
CA ALA A 234 -7.91 -14.81 8.47
C ALA A 234 -6.74 -14.52 9.43
N ILE A 235 -6.72 -13.30 9.97
CA ILE A 235 -5.74 -12.89 10.97
C ILE A 235 -6.49 -12.73 12.29
N ASP A 236 -6.05 -13.42 13.33
CA ASP A 236 -6.52 -13.18 14.68
C ASP A 236 -5.95 -11.84 15.17
N CYS A 237 -6.83 -10.87 15.44
CA CYS A 237 -6.42 -9.52 15.84
C CYS A 237 -5.76 -9.45 17.22
N LEU A 238 -5.83 -10.51 18.04
CA LEU A 238 -5.23 -10.55 19.37
C LEU A 238 -3.74 -10.86 19.30
N ASP A 239 -3.36 -11.85 18.50
CA ASP A 239 -1.97 -12.32 18.38
C ASP A 239 -1.36 -12.09 16.99
N PHE A 240 -2.12 -11.46 16.09
CA PHE A 240 -1.81 -11.26 14.68
C PHE A 240 -1.54 -12.55 13.91
N CYS A 241 -1.88 -13.73 14.43
CA CYS A 241 -1.57 -15.00 13.79
C CYS A 241 -2.57 -15.35 12.68
N GLU A 242 -2.07 -16.03 11.64
CA GLU A 242 -2.92 -16.53 10.57
C GLU A 242 -3.70 -17.76 11.06
N VAL A 243 -5.02 -17.70 10.94
CA VAL A 243 -5.94 -18.78 11.27
C VAL A 243 -6.73 -19.20 10.04
N CYS A 244 -6.98 -20.50 9.89
CA CYS A 244 -7.83 -21.01 8.82
C CYS A 244 -9.26 -21.14 9.36
N LEU A 245 -10.18 -20.38 8.79
CA LEU A 245 -11.60 -20.44 9.13
C LEU A 245 -12.35 -21.19 8.06
N THR A 246 -12.99 -22.29 8.45
CA THR A 246 -13.92 -23.01 7.59
C THR A 246 -15.29 -22.34 7.68
N LEU A 247 -15.74 -21.72 6.59
CA LEU A 247 -17.08 -21.16 6.50
C LEU A 247 -18.08 -22.30 6.26
N PHE A 248 -18.82 -22.71 7.30
CA PHE A 248 -19.85 -23.74 7.23
C PHE A 248 -21.10 -23.24 6.50
N THR A 249 -21.77 -24.17 5.81
CA THR A 249 -23.12 -23.99 5.27
C THR A 249 -24.12 -24.57 6.26
N GLU A 250 -25.03 -23.74 6.79
CA GLU A 250 -26.32 -24.26 7.29
C GLU A 250 -27.22 -24.63 6.12
#